data_AF-A0A377CCA0-F1
#
_entry.id   AF-A0A377CCA0-F1
#
_cell.length_a   1.000
_cell.length_b   1.000
_cell.length_c   1.000
_cell.angle_alpha   90.00
_cell.angle_beta   90.00
_cell.angle_gamma   90.00
#
_symmetry.space_group_name_H-M   'P 1'
#
loop_
_entity.id
_entity.type
_entity.pdbx_description
1 polymer ?
#
loop_
_entity_poly.entity_id
_entity_poly.type
_entity_poly.pdbx_seq_one_letter_code
_entity_poly.pdbx_strand_id
1 'polypeptide(L)'
;MNVNELTDMPVRETKIAGIPLTVRLYADDWTWNDVWYAFLLGGMSGTVVGLLCYYLMSVRMRPGREIMTAIKREQFYVAYQPVVDTQALRVTGLEVLLRWRHPVAGEIPPDAFINFAESQKMIVPLTQHLFELIARDAAELEKVLPVGVKFGINIAPDHLHSESFKADIQKLLTSLPAHHFQIVLEITERDMLKEQEATQLFAWLHSVGVEIAIDDFGTGHSALIYLERFYRSII
;
A
#
# COMPACT_ATOMS: atom_id res chain seq x y z
N MET A 1 36.17 -44.62 26.04
CA MET A 1 37.58 -44.26 26.16
C MET A 1 38.14 -45.01 27.35
N ASN A 2 39.02 -45.97 27.09
CA ASN A 2 39.69 -46.72 28.15
C ASN A 2 40.83 -45.85 28.72
N VAL A 3 41.14 -45.93 30.02
CA VAL A 3 42.19 -45.07 30.63
C VAL A 3 43.56 -45.28 29.97
N ASN A 4 43.77 -46.45 29.37
CA ASN A 4 44.99 -46.83 28.65
C ASN A 4 45.11 -46.22 27.24
N GLU A 5 44.10 -45.49 26.76
CA GLU A 5 44.08 -44.83 25.44
C GLU A 5 44.37 -43.32 25.54
N LEU A 6 44.64 -42.81 26.75
CA LEU A 6 44.93 -41.40 26.99
C LEU A 6 46.38 -41.08 26.60
N THR A 7 46.60 -39.92 25.98
CA THR A 7 47.93 -39.39 25.69
C THR A 7 48.73 -39.14 26.98
N ASP A 8 50.06 -39.18 26.90
CA ASP A 8 50.93 -39.10 28.09
C ASP A 8 50.81 -37.77 28.88
N MET A 9 50.34 -36.70 28.25
CA MET A 9 50.24 -35.36 28.87
C MET A 9 48.80 -34.81 28.79
N PRO A 10 48.17 -34.44 29.93
CA PRO A 10 46.85 -33.83 29.91
C PRO A 10 46.90 -32.39 29.38
N VAL A 11 45.89 -31.98 28.63
CA VAL A 11 45.72 -30.60 28.13
C VAL A 11 45.54 -29.62 29.30
N ARG A 12 44.85 -30.05 30.36
CA ARG A 12 44.69 -29.25 31.58
C ARG A 12 44.59 -30.15 32.81
N GLU A 13 45.24 -29.75 33.89
CA GLU A 13 45.12 -30.42 35.19
C GLU A 13 44.68 -29.39 36.25
N THR A 14 43.69 -29.74 37.06
CA THR A 14 43.24 -28.92 38.18
C THR A 14 42.98 -29.76 39.42
N LYS A 15 43.37 -29.24 40.58
CA LYS A 15 43.12 -29.86 41.89
C LYS A 15 41.90 -29.22 42.52
N ILE A 16 40.96 -30.04 42.97
CA ILE A 16 39.77 -29.53 43.66
C ILE A 16 40.17 -29.20 45.10
N ALA A 17 39.99 -27.94 45.51
CA ALA A 17 40.36 -27.51 46.86
C ALA A 17 39.54 -28.27 47.93
N GLY A 18 40.23 -28.86 48.90
CA GLY A 18 39.62 -29.57 50.04
C GLY A 18 39.35 -31.07 49.83
N ILE A 19 39.63 -31.63 48.64
CA ILE A 19 39.48 -33.07 48.35
C ILE A 19 40.79 -33.57 47.70
N PRO A 20 41.32 -34.76 48.05
CA PRO A 20 42.51 -35.33 47.41
C PRO A 20 42.19 -35.88 46.01
N LEU A 21 41.54 -35.09 45.17
CA LEU A 21 41.11 -35.47 43.82
C LEU A 21 41.65 -34.46 42.80
N THR A 22 42.28 -35.00 41.76
CA THR A 22 42.86 -34.23 40.66
C THR A 22 42.11 -34.56 39.38
N VAL A 23 41.59 -33.53 38.70
CA VAL A 23 40.88 -33.68 37.43
C VAL A 23 41.85 -33.37 36.30
N ARG A 24 42.05 -34.34 35.40
CA ARG A 24 42.86 -34.21 34.19
C ARG A 24 41.94 -34.20 32.98
N LEU A 25 42.04 -33.16 32.18
CA LEU A 25 41.30 -33.00 30.93
C LEU A 25 42.21 -33.43 29.79
N TYR A 26 41.80 -34.50 29.11
CA TYR A 26 42.42 -34.98 27.88
C TYR A 26 41.49 -34.58 26.74
N ALA A 27 42.03 -33.89 25.75
CA ALA A 27 41.35 -33.56 24.52
C ALA A 27 42.35 -33.77 23.39
N ASP A 28 41.86 -34.30 22.26
CA ASP A 28 42.68 -34.42 21.07
C ASP A 28 42.88 -33.03 20.45
N ASP A 29 44.09 -32.76 19.97
CA ASP A 29 44.33 -31.57 19.15
C ASP A 29 43.50 -31.67 17.87
N TRP A 30 42.93 -30.55 17.45
CA TRP A 30 42.18 -30.51 16.19
C TRP A 30 43.09 -30.96 15.06
N THR A 31 42.67 -31.99 14.34
CA THR A 31 43.38 -32.40 13.14
C THR A 31 43.15 -31.37 12.04
N TRP A 32 44.06 -31.30 11.08
CA TRP A 32 43.85 -30.47 9.88
C TRP A 32 42.55 -30.81 9.15
N ASN A 33 42.09 -32.07 9.23
CA ASN A 33 40.79 -32.48 8.69
C ASN A 33 39.62 -31.88 9.47
N ASP A 34 39.67 -31.83 10.80
CA ASP A 34 38.62 -31.22 11.63
C ASP A 34 38.47 -29.73 11.34
N VAL A 35 39.60 -29.04 11.16
CA VAL A 35 39.64 -27.63 10.73
C VAL A 35 38.98 -27.49 9.34
N TRP A 36 39.33 -28.34 8.38
CA TRP A 36 38.71 -28.33 7.05
C TRP A 36 37.20 -28.60 7.07
N TYR A 37 36.74 -29.56 7.87
CA TYR A 37 35.33 -29.86 8.03
C TYR A 37 34.57 -28.68 8.66
N ALA A 38 35.14 -28.02 9.66
CA ALA A 38 34.56 -26.83 10.26
C ALA A 38 34.40 -25.68 9.25
N PHE A 39 35.39 -25.46 8.39
CA PHE A 39 35.29 -24.46 7.31
C PHE A 39 34.22 -24.83 6.28
N LEU A 40 34.14 -26.09 5.86
CA LEU A 40 33.12 -26.55 4.92
C LEU A 40 31.71 -26.40 5.49
N LEU A 41 31.50 -26.81 6.74
CA LEU A 41 30.20 -26.73 7.41
C LEU A 41 29.80 -25.26 7.65
N GLY A 42 30.76 -24.41 8.03
CA GLY A 42 30.57 -22.97 8.12
C GLY A 42 30.16 -22.35 6.77
N GLY A 43 30.85 -22.71 5.68
CA GLY A 43 30.53 -22.24 4.33
C GLY A 43 29.17 -22.72 3.83
N MET A 44 28.83 -23.99 4.03
CA MET A 44 27.53 -24.57 3.66
C MET A 44 26.39 -23.92 4.45
N SER A 45 26.54 -23.77 5.76
CA SER A 45 25.50 -23.12 6.59
C SER A 45 25.33 -21.64 6.23
N GLY A 46 26.43 -20.92 6.00
CA GLY A 46 26.41 -19.52 5.58
C GLY A 46 25.77 -19.32 4.21
N THR A 47 26.07 -20.18 3.24
CA THR A 47 25.43 -20.11 1.91
C THR A 47 23.94 -20.42 1.98
N VAL A 48 23.52 -21.43 2.75
CA VAL A 48 22.10 -21.74 2.95
C VAL A 48 21.36 -20.57 3.60
N VAL A 49 21.91 -20.00 4.68
CA VAL A 49 21.31 -18.84 5.35
C VAL A 49 21.29 -17.62 4.42
N GLY A 50 22.37 -17.36 3.69
CA GLY A 50 22.47 -16.26 2.73
C GLY A 50 21.44 -16.37 1.61
N LEU A 51 21.28 -17.57 1.02
CA LEU A 51 20.27 -17.84 0.00
C LEU A 51 18.85 -17.72 0.55
N LEU A 52 18.61 -18.18 1.78
CA LEU A 52 17.32 -18.03 2.44
C LEU A 52 16.97 -16.55 2.70
N CYS A 53 17.91 -15.78 3.25
CA CYS A 53 17.75 -14.34 3.45
C CYS A 53 17.52 -13.61 2.12
N TYR A 54 18.30 -13.93 1.08
CA TYR A 54 18.12 -13.40 -0.26
C TYR A 54 16.74 -13.75 -0.84
N TYR A 55 16.28 -14.99 -0.68
CA TYR A 55 14.96 -15.43 -1.10
C TYR A 55 13.85 -14.65 -0.37
N LEU A 56 13.93 -14.54 0.96
CA LEU A 56 12.97 -13.80 1.77
C LEU A 56 12.94 -12.30 1.41
N MET A 57 14.10 -11.71 1.13
CA MET A 57 14.21 -10.31 0.74
C MET A 57 13.73 -10.05 -0.70
N SER A 58 14.02 -10.96 -1.63
CA SER A 58 13.59 -10.85 -3.03
C SER A 58 12.09 -11.09 -3.23
N VAL A 59 11.46 -11.94 -2.41
CA VAL A 59 10.00 -12.10 -2.38
C VAL A 59 9.30 -10.82 -1.88
N ARG A 60 9.95 -10.06 -1.00
CA ARG A 60 9.47 -8.74 -0.52
C ARG A 60 9.74 -7.56 -1.47
N MET A 61 10.46 -7.77 -2.57
CA MET A 61 11.01 -6.67 -3.40
C MET A 61 10.58 -6.79 -4.87
N ARG A 62 9.38 -7.30 -5.18
CA ARG A 62 8.83 -7.28 -6.56
C ARG A 62 7.86 -6.11 -6.72
N PRO A 63 8.34 -4.89 -7.06
CA PRO A 63 7.65 -3.68 -6.65
C PRO A 63 6.37 -3.42 -7.46
N GLY A 64 6.25 -3.89 -8.71
CA GLY A 64 4.99 -3.78 -9.46
C GLY A 64 3.90 -4.81 -9.10
N ARG A 65 4.25 -5.92 -8.42
CA ARG A 65 3.30 -7.03 -8.18
C ARG A 65 2.50 -6.87 -6.91
N GLU A 66 2.93 -6.05 -5.97
CA GLU A 66 2.30 -5.98 -4.65
C GLU A 66 0.89 -5.39 -4.72
N ILE A 67 0.71 -4.24 -5.37
CA ILE A 67 -0.62 -3.63 -5.57
C ILE A 67 -1.56 -4.60 -6.30
N MET A 68 -1.12 -5.16 -7.43
CA MET A 68 -1.95 -6.11 -8.18
C MET A 68 -2.26 -7.39 -7.39
N THR A 69 -1.33 -7.87 -6.57
CA THR A 69 -1.55 -9.03 -5.70
C THR A 69 -2.50 -8.70 -4.56
N ALA A 70 -2.39 -7.50 -3.98
CA ALA A 70 -3.27 -6.99 -2.95
C ALA A 70 -4.71 -6.81 -3.46
N ILE A 71 -4.88 -6.27 -4.67
CA ILE A 71 -6.17 -6.23 -5.39
C ILE A 71 -6.76 -7.64 -5.52
N LYS A 72 -5.99 -8.59 -6.07
CA LYS A 72 -6.43 -9.98 -6.25
C LYS A 72 -6.74 -10.72 -4.95
N ARG A 73 -6.17 -10.29 -3.83
CA ARG A 73 -6.36 -10.87 -2.50
C ARG A 73 -7.35 -10.07 -1.65
N GLU A 74 -8.10 -9.15 -2.25
CA GLU A 74 -9.12 -8.32 -1.57
C GLU A 74 -8.59 -7.63 -0.30
N GLN A 75 -7.36 -7.10 -0.38
CA GLN A 75 -6.70 -6.43 0.74
C GLN A 75 -7.06 -4.94 0.84
N PHE A 76 -7.62 -4.38 -0.23
CA PHE A 76 -8.12 -3.02 -0.27
C PHE A 76 -9.60 -2.97 0.11
N TYR A 77 -9.96 -1.91 0.81
CA TYR A 77 -11.35 -1.62 1.16
C TYR A 77 -11.56 -0.11 1.17
N VAL A 78 -12.82 0.32 1.18
CA VAL A 78 -13.19 1.73 1.19
C VAL A 78 -13.62 2.12 2.60
N ALA A 79 -13.07 3.22 3.10
CA ALA A 79 -13.60 3.95 4.24
C ALA A 79 -14.36 5.17 3.71
N TYR A 80 -15.58 5.38 4.21
CA TYR A 80 -16.41 6.53 3.85
C TYR A 80 -16.42 7.54 4.99
N GLN A 81 -15.87 8.72 4.76
CA GLN A 81 -15.84 9.80 5.76
C GLN A 81 -16.97 10.79 5.50
N PRO A 82 -17.93 10.98 6.45
CA PRO A 82 -19.03 11.91 6.24
C PRO A 82 -18.60 13.36 6.18
N VAL A 83 -19.13 14.08 5.19
CA VAL A 83 -19.09 15.53 5.09
C VAL A 83 -20.43 16.06 5.56
N VAL A 84 -20.42 16.94 6.56
CA VAL A 84 -21.63 17.46 7.21
C VAL A 84 -21.77 18.96 7.00
N ASP A 85 -22.99 19.38 6.67
CA ASP A 85 -23.37 20.79 6.73
C ASP A 85 -23.46 21.19 8.21
N THR A 86 -22.68 22.20 8.61
CA THR A 86 -22.61 22.66 10.00
C THR A 86 -23.83 23.44 10.46
N GLN A 87 -24.59 24.03 9.54
CA GLN A 87 -25.83 24.74 9.84
C GLN A 87 -27.03 23.78 9.89
N ALA A 88 -27.15 22.91 8.89
CA ALA A 88 -28.25 21.96 8.77
C ALA A 88 -28.06 20.69 9.62
N LEU A 89 -26.83 20.41 10.08
CA LEU A 89 -26.43 19.19 10.79
C LEU A 89 -26.82 17.91 10.04
N ARG A 90 -26.70 17.95 8.71
CA ARG A 90 -27.02 16.84 7.80
C ARG A 90 -25.79 16.45 7.00
N VAL A 91 -25.68 15.16 6.71
CA VAL A 91 -24.65 14.65 5.80
C VAL A 91 -24.97 15.15 4.40
N THR A 92 -24.03 15.86 3.79
CA THR A 92 -24.11 16.39 2.41
C THR A 92 -23.28 15.59 1.43
N GLY A 93 -22.28 14.85 1.93
CA GLY A 93 -21.42 14.02 1.11
C GLY A 93 -20.66 12.98 1.91
N LEU A 94 -19.96 12.11 1.20
CA LEU A 94 -18.98 11.18 1.71
C LEU A 94 -17.69 11.37 0.93
N GLU A 95 -16.58 11.47 1.64
CA GLU A 95 -15.25 11.35 1.05
C GLU A 95 -14.88 9.86 0.99
N VAL A 96 -14.51 9.42 -0.20
CA VAL A 96 -14.21 8.03 -0.51
C VAL A 96 -12.71 7.78 -0.35
N LEU A 97 -12.35 7.04 0.69
CA LEU A 97 -10.97 6.88 1.10
C LEU A 97 -10.53 5.43 0.97
N LEU A 98 -9.63 5.16 0.03
CA LEU A 98 -9.03 3.84 -0.13
C LEU A 98 -8.16 3.51 1.09
N ARG A 99 -8.26 2.27 1.58
CA ARG A 99 -7.50 1.73 2.71
C ARG A 99 -6.90 0.38 2.34
N TRP A 100 -5.73 0.07 2.88
CA TRP A 100 -5.04 -1.18 2.62
C TRP A 100 -4.72 -1.91 3.92
N ARG A 101 -5.38 -3.05 4.12
CA ARG A 101 -5.12 -3.97 5.21
C ARG A 101 -4.24 -5.11 4.75
N HIS A 102 -2.94 -5.00 5.01
CA HIS A 102 -1.97 -6.03 4.66
C HIS A 102 -1.91 -7.14 5.73
N PRO A 103 -1.91 -8.44 5.36
CA PRO A 103 -2.02 -9.54 6.31
C PRO A 103 -0.90 -9.64 7.35
N VAL A 104 0.29 -9.10 7.05
CA VAL A 104 1.45 -9.15 7.95
C VAL A 104 1.80 -7.77 8.52
N ALA A 105 1.55 -6.71 7.75
CA ALA A 105 1.97 -5.35 8.10
C ALA A 105 0.87 -4.55 8.80
N GLY A 106 -0.38 -5.05 8.79
CA GLY A 106 -1.53 -4.33 9.31
C GLY A 106 -2.01 -3.25 8.33
N GLU A 107 -2.57 -2.18 8.87
CA GLU A 107 -3.02 -1.03 8.09
C GLU A 107 -1.81 -0.28 7.50
N ILE A 108 -1.77 -0.19 6.18
CA ILE A 108 -0.76 0.58 5.46
C ILE A 108 -1.34 1.97 5.16
N PRO A 109 -0.63 3.06 5.51
CA PRO A 109 -1.15 4.40 5.29
C PRO A 109 -1.30 4.73 3.79
N PRO A 110 -2.35 5.48 3.40
CA PRO A 110 -2.60 5.89 2.01
C PRO A 110 -1.39 6.48 1.31
N ASP A 111 -0.73 7.45 1.93
CA ASP A 111 0.43 8.12 1.35
C ASP A 111 1.52 7.13 0.96
N ALA A 112 1.76 6.09 1.75
CA ALA A 112 2.80 5.12 1.45
C ALA A 112 2.47 4.30 0.20
N PHE A 113 1.23 3.79 0.09
CA PHE A 113 0.88 2.91 -1.02
C PHE A 113 0.45 3.65 -2.29
N ILE A 114 -0.05 4.88 -2.18
CA ILE A 114 -0.37 5.75 -3.32
C ILE A 114 0.94 6.18 -4.01
N ASN A 115 1.88 6.74 -3.26
CA ASN A 115 3.22 7.09 -3.79
C ASN A 115 3.91 5.87 -4.41
N PHE A 116 3.77 4.70 -3.76
CA PHE A 116 4.28 3.46 -4.31
C PHE A 116 3.59 3.09 -5.63
N ALA A 117 2.25 3.13 -5.68
CA ALA A 117 1.49 2.84 -6.89
C ALA A 117 1.86 3.77 -8.05
N GLU A 118 2.03 5.06 -7.80
CA GLU A 118 2.50 6.04 -8.80
C GLU A 118 3.90 5.69 -9.31
N SER A 119 4.86 5.47 -8.40
CA SER A 119 6.24 5.10 -8.77
C SER A 119 6.32 3.82 -9.62
N GLN A 120 5.35 2.92 -9.45
CA GLN A 120 5.26 1.64 -10.15
C GLN A 120 4.31 1.68 -11.35
N LYS A 121 3.74 2.84 -11.71
CA LYS A 121 2.73 3.00 -12.78
C LYS A 121 1.50 2.11 -12.59
N MET A 122 1.13 1.87 -11.33
CA MET A 122 0.00 1.05 -10.90
C MET A 122 -1.19 1.88 -10.40
N ILE A 123 -1.09 3.21 -10.44
CA ILE A 123 -2.14 4.11 -9.93
C ILE A 123 -3.45 4.01 -10.73
N VAL A 124 -3.38 3.81 -12.06
CA VAL A 124 -4.56 3.58 -12.91
C VAL A 124 -5.29 2.30 -12.52
N PRO A 125 -4.64 1.10 -12.50
CA PRO A 125 -5.27 -0.12 -11.98
C PRO A 125 -5.82 0.00 -10.56
N LEU A 126 -5.12 0.73 -9.68
CA LEU A 126 -5.57 0.91 -8.30
C LEU A 126 -6.85 1.76 -8.22
N THR A 127 -6.94 2.81 -9.03
CA THR A 127 -8.13 3.66 -9.08
C THR A 127 -9.31 2.94 -9.74
N GLN A 128 -9.07 2.16 -10.80
CA GLN A 128 -10.10 1.29 -11.38
C GLN A 128 -10.64 0.29 -10.35
N HIS A 129 -9.76 -0.29 -9.53
CA HIS A 129 -10.18 -1.15 -8.43
C HIS A 129 -10.99 -0.40 -7.36
N LEU A 130 -10.60 0.84 -7.02
CA LEU A 130 -11.41 1.69 -6.14
C LEU A 130 -12.83 1.88 -6.70
N PHE A 131 -12.98 2.15 -8.00
CA PHE A 131 -14.30 2.26 -8.64
C PHE A 131 -15.13 0.98 -8.51
N GLU A 132 -14.50 -0.19 -8.65
CA GLU A 132 -15.17 -1.48 -8.45
C GLU A 132 -15.63 -1.69 -7.00
N LEU A 133 -14.85 -1.23 -6.02
CA LEU A 133 -15.26 -1.27 -4.61
C LEU A 133 -16.42 -0.31 -4.32
N ILE A 134 -16.39 0.91 -4.87
CA ILE A 134 -17.50 1.87 -4.73
C ILE A 134 -18.78 1.28 -5.33
N ALA A 135 -18.70 0.68 -6.52
CA ALA A 135 -19.83 0.03 -7.17
C ALA A 135 -20.38 -1.15 -6.36
N ARG A 136 -19.49 -1.93 -5.72
CA ARG A 136 -19.86 -3.04 -4.83
C ARG A 136 -20.64 -2.53 -3.61
N ASP A 137 -20.23 -1.42 -3.02
CA ASP A 137 -20.83 -0.86 -1.81
C ASP A 137 -22.11 -0.04 -2.10
N ALA A 138 -22.30 0.41 -3.34
CA ALA A 138 -23.35 1.34 -3.76
C ALA A 138 -24.78 0.90 -3.37
N ALA A 139 -25.11 -0.39 -3.52
CA ALA A 139 -26.45 -0.90 -3.23
C ALA A 139 -26.81 -0.86 -1.73
N GLU A 140 -25.83 -0.98 -0.84
CA GLU A 140 -26.06 -0.83 0.61
C GLU A 140 -26.07 0.65 1.01
N LEU A 141 -25.21 1.46 0.40
CA LEU A 141 -25.17 2.91 0.64
C LEU A 141 -26.45 3.61 0.18
N GLU A 142 -27.07 3.15 -0.92
CA GLU A 142 -28.33 3.68 -1.44
C GLU A 142 -29.46 3.61 -0.40
N LYS A 143 -29.48 2.55 0.41
CA LYS A 143 -30.53 2.33 1.42
C LYS A 143 -30.44 3.27 2.62
N VAL A 144 -29.25 3.79 2.91
CA VAL A 144 -28.97 4.56 4.14
C VAL A 144 -28.66 6.02 3.87
N LEU A 145 -28.31 6.39 2.62
CA LEU A 145 -27.99 7.75 2.23
C LEU A 145 -29.11 8.38 1.40
N PRO A 146 -29.37 9.69 1.57
CA PRO A 146 -30.34 10.40 0.75
C PRO A 146 -29.88 10.50 -0.70
N VAL A 147 -30.86 10.60 -1.60
CA VAL A 147 -30.64 10.92 -3.02
C VAL A 147 -29.89 12.25 -3.14
N GLY A 148 -28.89 12.29 -4.02
CA GLY A 148 -28.07 13.47 -4.31
C GLY A 148 -26.90 13.68 -3.34
N VAL A 149 -26.61 12.71 -2.47
CA VAL A 149 -25.39 12.76 -1.64
C VAL A 149 -24.14 12.77 -2.53
N LYS A 150 -23.18 13.63 -2.19
CA LYS A 150 -21.94 13.77 -2.96
C LYS A 150 -20.93 12.69 -2.59
N PHE A 151 -20.27 12.07 -3.57
CA PHE A 151 -19.14 11.17 -3.34
C PHE A 151 -17.87 11.86 -3.85
N GLY A 152 -17.04 12.33 -2.92
CA GLY A 152 -15.71 12.90 -3.20
C GLY A 152 -14.70 11.79 -3.45
N ILE A 153 -14.09 11.76 -4.63
CA ILE A 153 -13.13 10.74 -5.02
C ILE A 153 -11.85 11.42 -5.50
N ASN A 154 -10.74 11.13 -4.81
CA ASN A 154 -9.42 11.62 -5.17
C ASN A 154 -8.91 10.92 -6.44
N ILE A 155 -8.46 11.71 -7.42
CA ILE A 155 -7.93 11.21 -8.69
C ILE A 155 -6.50 11.72 -8.88
N ALA A 156 -5.57 10.78 -9.02
CA ALA A 156 -4.18 11.10 -9.33
C ALA A 156 -4.02 11.60 -10.78
N PRO A 157 -3.06 12.51 -11.05
CA PRO A 157 -2.81 13.07 -12.37
C PRO A 157 -2.58 12.00 -13.43
N ASP A 158 -1.77 10.98 -13.13
CA ASP A 158 -1.46 9.89 -14.05
C ASP A 158 -2.72 9.16 -14.56
N HIS A 159 -3.78 9.09 -13.76
CA HIS A 159 -5.06 8.53 -14.21
C HIS A 159 -5.89 9.56 -14.98
N LEU A 160 -5.91 10.82 -14.55
CA LEU A 160 -6.58 11.91 -15.28
C LEU A 160 -6.06 12.04 -16.73
N HIS A 161 -4.76 11.82 -16.93
CA HIS A 161 -4.08 11.86 -18.23
C HIS A 161 -4.14 10.55 -19.02
N SER A 162 -4.69 9.47 -18.45
CA SER A 162 -4.71 8.18 -19.13
C SER A 162 -5.72 8.17 -20.28
N GLU A 163 -5.43 7.39 -21.32
CA GLU A 163 -6.37 7.18 -22.43
C GLU A 163 -7.65 6.46 -21.98
N SER A 164 -7.59 5.71 -20.87
CA SER A 164 -8.72 4.95 -20.32
C SER A 164 -9.67 5.81 -19.47
N PHE A 165 -9.23 6.97 -18.99
CA PHE A 165 -9.93 7.77 -17.98
C PHE A 165 -11.42 7.97 -18.27
N LYS A 166 -11.76 8.41 -19.49
CA LYS A 166 -13.15 8.66 -19.87
C LYS A 166 -14.01 7.39 -19.82
N ALA A 167 -13.45 6.27 -20.28
CA ALA A 167 -14.14 4.98 -20.24
C ALA A 167 -14.29 4.47 -18.80
N ASP A 168 -13.29 4.69 -17.95
CA ASP A 168 -13.31 4.31 -16.54
C ASP A 168 -14.37 5.09 -15.75
N ILE A 169 -14.49 6.40 -15.98
CA ILE A 169 -15.55 7.24 -15.39
C ILE A 169 -16.93 6.81 -15.89
N GLN A 170 -17.11 6.55 -17.18
CA GLN A 170 -18.38 6.05 -17.70
C GLN A 170 -18.77 4.71 -17.08
N LYS A 171 -17.81 3.78 -16.96
CA LYS A 171 -18.02 2.48 -16.30
C LYS A 171 -18.47 2.68 -14.85
N LEU A 172 -17.79 3.55 -14.09
CA LEU A 172 -18.20 3.89 -12.72
C LEU A 172 -19.65 4.39 -12.69
N LEU A 173 -19.98 5.42 -13.48
CA LEU A 173 -21.34 5.99 -13.51
C LEU A 173 -22.41 4.95 -13.85
N THR A 174 -22.15 4.06 -14.81
CA THR A 174 -23.09 2.98 -15.18
C THR A 174 -23.23 1.88 -14.13
N SER A 175 -22.26 1.75 -13.23
CA SER A 175 -22.27 0.75 -12.17
C SER A 175 -22.97 1.23 -10.89
N LEU A 176 -23.30 2.52 -10.81
CA LEU A 176 -23.98 3.12 -9.67
C LEU A 176 -25.50 3.20 -9.90
N PRO A 177 -26.32 3.19 -8.82
CA PRO A 177 -27.74 3.49 -8.90
C PRO A 177 -28.00 4.83 -9.60
N ALA A 178 -28.84 4.80 -10.63
CA ALA A 178 -29.10 5.95 -11.47
C ALA A 178 -29.63 7.13 -10.63
N HIS A 179 -28.98 8.28 -10.77
CA HIS A 179 -29.36 9.55 -10.12
C HIS A 179 -29.34 9.55 -8.58
N HIS A 180 -28.76 8.53 -7.93
CA HIS A 180 -28.71 8.50 -6.46
C HIS A 180 -27.49 9.22 -5.87
N PHE A 181 -26.32 9.06 -6.50
CA PHE A 181 -25.06 9.64 -6.04
C PHE A 181 -24.56 10.72 -7.00
N GLN A 182 -24.11 11.86 -6.46
CA GLN A 182 -23.44 12.91 -7.21
C GLN A 182 -21.92 12.70 -7.11
N ILE A 183 -21.26 12.36 -8.21
CA ILE A 183 -19.80 12.16 -8.20
C ILE A 183 -19.09 13.50 -8.25
N VAL A 184 -18.11 13.68 -7.36
CA VAL A 184 -17.19 14.81 -7.31
C VAL A 184 -15.77 14.26 -7.40
N LEU A 185 -15.03 14.64 -8.44
CA LEU A 185 -13.62 14.28 -8.56
C LEU A 185 -12.77 15.35 -7.91
N GLU A 186 -11.91 14.93 -6.99
CA GLU A 186 -10.95 15.78 -6.30
C GLU A 186 -9.59 15.64 -6.98
N ILE A 187 -9.06 16.76 -7.46
CA ILE A 187 -7.79 16.84 -8.20
C ILE A 187 -6.95 17.91 -7.52
N THR A 188 -5.64 17.73 -7.39
CA THR A 188 -4.79 18.74 -6.75
C THR A 188 -4.33 19.80 -7.76
N GLU A 189 -4.02 21.02 -7.31
CA GLU A 189 -3.56 22.10 -8.21
C GLU A 189 -2.31 21.72 -9.02
N ARG A 190 -1.42 20.92 -8.44
CA ARG A 190 -0.18 20.45 -9.08
C ARG A 190 -0.44 19.51 -10.25
N ASP A 191 -1.65 18.97 -10.32
CA ASP A 191 -2.10 17.96 -11.27
C ASP A 191 -2.90 18.58 -12.43
N MET A 192 -3.03 19.91 -12.47
CA MET A 192 -3.73 20.60 -13.53
C MET A 192 -3.05 20.36 -14.90
N LEU A 193 -3.85 19.81 -15.81
CA LEU A 193 -3.58 19.74 -17.25
C LEU A 193 -3.14 21.10 -17.81
N LYS A 194 -2.43 21.09 -18.95
CA LYS A 194 -2.25 22.31 -19.76
C LYS A 194 -3.64 22.92 -20.01
N GLU A 195 -3.75 24.24 -19.85
CA GLU A 195 -5.01 25.00 -19.75
C GLU A 195 -6.09 24.61 -20.79
N GLN A 196 -5.68 24.32 -22.04
CA GLN A 196 -6.59 23.90 -23.11
C GLN A 196 -7.12 22.47 -22.98
N GLU A 197 -6.28 21.51 -22.58
CA GLU A 197 -6.67 20.11 -22.40
C GLU A 197 -7.56 19.96 -21.15
N ALA A 198 -7.26 20.72 -20.09
CA ALA A 198 -8.08 20.82 -18.88
C ALA A 198 -9.53 21.20 -19.21
N THR A 199 -9.69 22.24 -20.03
CA THR A 199 -11.01 22.80 -20.38
C THR A 199 -11.90 21.77 -21.08
N GLN A 200 -11.36 21.02 -22.05
CA GLN A 200 -12.13 20.02 -22.78
C GLN A 200 -12.51 18.83 -21.90
N LEU A 201 -11.59 18.39 -21.03
CA LEU A 201 -11.87 17.30 -20.10
C LEU A 201 -12.93 17.68 -19.07
N PHE A 202 -12.84 18.90 -18.53
CA PHE A 202 -13.79 19.40 -17.53
C PHE A 202 -15.17 19.63 -18.12
N ALA A 203 -15.25 20.18 -19.33
CA ALA A 203 -16.52 20.31 -20.06
C ALA A 203 -17.16 18.93 -20.30
N TRP A 204 -16.35 17.92 -20.64
CA TRP A 204 -16.83 16.55 -20.80
C TRP A 204 -17.31 15.95 -19.47
N LEU A 205 -16.56 16.08 -18.38
CA LEU A 205 -16.95 15.62 -17.05
C LEU A 205 -18.30 16.23 -16.62
N HIS A 206 -18.46 17.53 -16.80
CA HIS A 206 -19.72 18.22 -16.53
C HIS A 206 -20.87 17.69 -17.41
N SER A 207 -20.61 17.42 -18.69
CA SER A 207 -21.64 16.87 -19.60
C SER A 207 -22.15 15.48 -19.21
N VAL A 208 -21.34 14.70 -18.48
CA VAL A 208 -21.72 13.38 -17.95
C VAL A 208 -22.19 13.44 -16.49
N GLY A 209 -22.40 14.64 -15.95
CA GLY A 209 -22.94 14.85 -14.60
C GLY A 209 -21.92 14.67 -13.48
N VAL A 210 -20.62 14.80 -13.75
CA VAL A 210 -19.55 14.74 -12.76
C VAL A 210 -19.08 16.15 -12.40
N GLU A 211 -19.03 16.45 -11.10
CA GLU A 211 -18.46 17.69 -10.56
C GLU A 211 -16.95 17.54 -10.36
N ILE A 212 -16.24 18.66 -10.30
CA ILE A 212 -14.80 18.71 -10.06
C ILE A 212 -14.55 19.65 -8.89
N ALA A 213 -13.75 19.20 -7.94
CA ALA A 213 -13.19 20.00 -6.86
C ALA A 213 -11.67 20.03 -7.01
N ILE A 214 -11.09 21.22 -6.79
CA ILE A 214 -9.64 21.38 -6.75
C ILE A 214 -9.24 21.43 -5.28
N ASP A 215 -8.41 20.48 -4.85
CA ASP A 215 -7.88 20.43 -3.50
C ASP A 215 -6.50 21.10 -3.42
N ASP A 216 -6.32 21.90 -2.37
CA ASP A 216 -5.10 22.65 -2.11
C ASP A 216 -4.55 22.09 -0.79
N PHE A 217 -3.44 21.34 -0.88
CA PHE A 217 -2.89 20.54 0.21
C PHE A 217 -2.85 21.32 1.55
N GLY A 218 -3.79 21.02 2.46
CA GLY A 218 -3.55 21.13 3.90
C GLY A 218 -4.25 22.22 4.72
N THR A 219 -5.41 22.79 4.32
CA THR A 219 -6.15 23.72 5.23
C THR A 219 -7.61 23.40 5.54
N GLY A 220 -8.16 22.25 5.10
CA GLY A 220 -9.51 21.84 5.51
C GLY A 220 -10.63 22.77 5.04
N HIS A 221 -10.33 23.66 4.11
CA HIS A 221 -11.31 24.46 3.38
C HIS A 221 -11.35 23.94 1.95
N SER A 222 -12.31 23.07 1.66
CA SER A 222 -12.65 22.68 0.29
C SER A 222 -12.91 23.95 -0.50
N ALA A 223 -12.02 24.27 -1.45
CA ALA A 223 -12.11 25.47 -2.23
C ALA A 223 -13.34 25.38 -3.15
N LEU A 224 -14.43 25.98 -2.72
CA LEU A 224 -15.57 26.42 -3.54
C LEU A 224 -15.15 27.44 -4.62
N ILE A 225 -13.87 27.49 -5.04
CA ILE A 225 -13.25 28.68 -5.63
C ILE A 225 -12.96 28.54 -7.13
N TYR A 226 -12.85 27.33 -7.69
CA TYR A 226 -12.52 27.22 -9.12
C TYR A 226 -13.72 27.26 -10.08
N LEU A 227 -14.94 27.09 -9.57
CA LEU A 227 -16.18 27.22 -10.35
C LEU A 227 -16.44 28.68 -10.77
N GLU A 228 -16.01 29.67 -10.00
CA GLU A 228 -16.29 31.09 -10.31
C GLU A 228 -15.46 31.64 -11.48
N ARG A 229 -14.25 31.09 -11.70
CA ARG A 229 -13.35 31.57 -12.77
C ARG A 229 -13.65 30.93 -14.13
N PHE A 230 -14.09 29.67 -14.16
CA PHE A 230 -14.41 28.97 -15.41
C PHE A 230 -15.83 29.25 -15.92
N TYR A 231 -16.80 29.53 -15.04
CA TYR A 231 -18.16 29.90 -15.47
C TYR A 231 -18.17 31.20 -16.30
N ARG A 232 -17.17 32.07 -16.12
CA ARG A 232 -16.99 33.29 -16.93
C ARG A 232 -16.43 33.06 -18.34
N SER A 233 -15.96 31.85 -18.65
CA SER A 233 -15.38 31.53 -19.97
C SER A 233 -16.34 30.79 -20.90
N ILE A 234 -17.53 30.42 -20.41
CA ILE A 234 -18.55 29.63 -21.14
C ILE A 234 -19.83 30.45 -21.41
N ILE A 235 -19.85 31.75 -21.08
CA ILE A 235 -20.89 32.71 -21.51
C ILE A 235 -20.28 33.70 -22.51
#